data_AF-A0A7S1AI83-F1
#
_entry.id   AF-A0A7S1AI83-F1
#
_cell.length_a   1.000
_cell.length_b   1.000
_cell.length_c   1.000
_cell.angle_alpha   90.00
_cell.angle_beta   90.00
_cell.angle_gamma   90.00
#
_symmetry.space_group_name_H-M   'P 1'
#
loop_
_entity.id
_entity.type
_entity.pdbx_description
1 polymer ?
#
loop_
_entity_poly.entity_id
_entity_poly.type
_entity_poly.pdbx_seq_one_letter_code
_entity_poly.pdbx_strand_id
1 'polypeptide(L)'
;MDSADCLALANIVTEMYVARAVSYEPSVAAHVINLSGRQRMLIQKMGKEAVLLRLGVDVSGDVGDLNLSIQLFTHTHISLLEGNMNLGLQATTDHCIVQQMQSVWDLWTSYEILVKTAEQETIKTSVAVLEAIDDEATPLISAMDLAVSFYAAGAGHCTRTYTDVEWQELIAEVSHLGEWSQKLAKELCLISRDIDLSVNVARLANTTQQFSEMLLKVKFGSTPDSLPASPTEAVLRQIFDVSDLWTSFRALVDTDINSAVEAADIVNDVLLLG
;
A
#
# COMPACT_ATOMS: atom_id res chain seq x y z
N MET A 1 -15.36 -8.91 -31.06
CA MET A 1 -13.92 -8.88 -30.80
C MET A 1 -13.44 -7.47 -31.04
N ASP A 2 -13.66 -6.64 -30.03
CA ASP A 2 -13.15 -5.27 -30.00
C ASP A 2 -11.73 -5.24 -29.39
N SER A 3 -11.15 -4.05 -29.22
CA SER A 3 -9.81 -3.93 -28.65
C SER A 3 -9.73 -4.32 -27.17
N ALA A 4 -10.86 -4.25 -26.44
CA ALA A 4 -10.93 -4.66 -25.04
C ALA A 4 -10.87 -6.19 -24.93
N ASP A 5 -11.57 -6.92 -25.81
CA ASP A 5 -11.47 -8.38 -25.92
C ASP A 5 -10.02 -8.84 -26.19
N CYS A 6 -9.31 -8.13 -27.08
CA CYS A 6 -7.90 -8.41 -27.38
C CYS A 6 -6.98 -8.17 -26.17
N LEU A 7 -7.19 -7.07 -25.42
CA LEU A 7 -6.42 -6.78 -24.22
C LEU A 7 -6.67 -7.83 -23.12
N ALA A 8 -7.92 -8.23 -22.92
CA ALA A 8 -8.28 -9.27 -21.96
C ALA A 8 -7.59 -10.60 -22.27
N LEU A 9 -7.62 -11.04 -23.53
CA LEU A 9 -6.93 -12.25 -23.98
C LEU A 9 -5.40 -12.11 -23.87
N ALA A 10 -4.82 -10.97 -24.21
CA ALA A 10 -3.39 -10.71 -24.05
C ALA A 10 -2.95 -10.76 -22.58
N ASN A 11 -3.77 -10.26 -21.66
CA ASN A 11 -3.52 -10.34 -20.22
C ASN A 11 -3.55 -11.79 -19.74
N ILE A 12 -4.52 -12.60 -20.19
CA ILE A 12 -4.58 -14.05 -19.87
C ILE A 12 -3.32 -14.77 -20.36
N VAL A 13 -2.90 -14.52 -21.60
CA VAL A 13 -1.69 -15.14 -22.17
C VAL A 13 -0.44 -14.72 -21.38
N THR A 14 -0.38 -13.45 -20.95
CA THR A 14 0.71 -12.96 -20.10
C THR A 14 0.75 -13.69 -18.76
N GLU A 15 -0.40 -13.87 -18.10
CA GLU A 15 -0.47 -14.64 -16.85
C GLU A 15 -0.02 -16.09 -17.04
N MET A 16 -0.41 -16.73 -18.14
CA MET A 16 0.03 -18.09 -18.46
C MET A 16 1.55 -18.18 -18.63
N TYR A 17 2.18 -17.19 -19.28
CA TYR A 17 3.64 -17.15 -19.41
C TYR A 17 4.34 -16.87 -18.08
N VAL A 18 3.80 -15.97 -17.26
CA VAL A 18 4.34 -15.69 -15.93
C VAL A 18 4.28 -16.94 -15.05
N ALA A 19 3.13 -17.62 -14.99
CA ALA A 19 2.98 -18.87 -14.25
C ALA A 19 3.96 -19.95 -14.75
N ARG A 20 4.18 -20.03 -16.07
CA ARG A 20 5.17 -20.94 -16.67
C ARG A 20 6.59 -20.58 -16.22
N ALA A 21 6.98 -19.31 -16.28
CA ALA A 21 8.31 -18.84 -15.89
C ALA A 21 8.60 -19.19 -14.42
N VAL A 22 7.66 -18.90 -13.53
CA VAL A 22 7.77 -19.17 -12.09
C VAL A 22 7.84 -20.66 -11.78
N SER A 23 7.14 -21.51 -12.56
CA SER A 23 7.23 -22.97 -12.41
C SER A 23 8.60 -23.55 -12.78
N TYR A 24 9.35 -22.89 -13.68
CA TYR A 24 10.70 -23.31 -14.07
C TYR A 24 11.76 -22.75 -13.14
N GLU A 25 11.61 -21.49 -12.72
CA GLU A 25 12.56 -20.82 -11.85
C GLU A 25 11.79 -19.88 -10.89
N PRO A 26 11.48 -20.38 -9.67
CA PRO A 26 10.71 -19.62 -8.67
C PRO A 26 11.36 -18.32 -8.22
N SER A 27 12.68 -18.16 -8.42
CA SER A 27 13.43 -16.94 -8.14
C SER A 27 13.26 -15.85 -9.21
N VAL A 28 12.65 -16.15 -10.36
CA VAL A 28 12.41 -15.14 -11.40
C VAL A 28 11.31 -14.19 -10.93
N ALA A 29 11.64 -12.91 -10.86
CA ALA A 29 10.73 -11.81 -10.51
C ALA A 29 9.61 -11.57 -11.56
N ALA A 30 9.21 -12.57 -12.35
CA ALA A 30 8.26 -12.44 -13.46
C ALA A 30 6.89 -11.92 -12.99
N HIS A 31 6.38 -12.39 -11.84
CA HIS A 31 5.15 -11.89 -11.24
C HIS A 31 5.26 -10.41 -10.87
N VAL A 32 6.35 -10.05 -10.19
CA VAL A 32 6.63 -8.67 -9.74
C VAL A 32 6.78 -7.73 -10.95
N ILE A 33 7.52 -8.13 -11.98
CA ILE A 33 7.71 -7.37 -13.23
C ILE A 33 6.37 -7.18 -13.97
N ASN A 34 5.55 -8.23 -14.06
CA ASN A 34 4.24 -8.14 -14.70
C ASN A 34 3.31 -7.18 -13.95
N LEU A 35 3.19 -7.33 -12.63
CA LEU A 35 2.33 -6.48 -11.81
C LEU A 35 2.80 -5.02 -11.79
N SER A 36 4.09 -4.78 -11.60
CA SER A 36 4.66 -3.44 -11.69
C SER A 36 4.49 -2.84 -13.09
N GLY A 37 4.63 -3.66 -14.15
CA GLY A 37 4.36 -3.25 -15.52
C GLY A 37 2.91 -2.83 -15.75
N ARG A 38 1.94 -3.52 -15.14
CA ARG A 38 0.50 -3.21 -15.22
C ARG A 38 0.13 -1.89 -14.58
N GLN A 39 0.88 -1.43 -13.58
CA GLN A 39 0.64 -0.13 -12.96
C GLN A 39 0.68 1.02 -13.99
N ARG A 40 1.62 0.97 -14.94
CA ARG A 40 1.70 1.95 -16.05
C ARG A 40 0.47 1.94 -16.94
N MET A 41 -0.03 0.74 -17.25
CA MET A 41 -1.25 0.57 -18.02
C MET A 41 -2.46 1.12 -17.27
N LEU A 42 -2.54 0.89 -15.95
CA LEU A 42 -3.62 1.40 -15.12
C LEU A 42 -3.65 2.92 -15.07
N ILE A 43 -2.50 3.59 -14.95
CA ILE A 43 -2.41 5.06 -14.99
C ILE A 43 -3.02 5.59 -16.30
N GLN A 44 -2.61 5.03 -17.44
CA GLN A 44 -3.16 5.44 -18.73
C GLN A 44 -4.66 5.09 -18.88
N LYS A 45 -5.08 3.94 -18.35
CA LYS A 45 -6.49 3.50 -18.36
C LYS A 45 -7.39 4.45 -17.57
N MET A 46 -6.96 4.88 -16.39
CA MET A 46 -7.70 5.85 -15.56
C MET A 46 -7.87 7.20 -16.27
N GLY A 47 -6.82 7.69 -16.95
CA GLY A 47 -6.92 8.91 -17.76
C GLY A 47 -7.96 8.79 -18.88
N LYS A 48 -7.97 7.65 -19.59
CA LYS A 48 -8.99 7.37 -20.62
C LYS A 48 -10.40 7.31 -20.03
N GLU A 49 -10.57 6.62 -18.90
CA GLU A 49 -11.86 6.47 -18.21
C GLU A 49 -12.42 7.83 -17.76
N ALA A 50 -11.58 8.71 -17.22
CA ALA A 50 -11.95 10.09 -16.88
C ALA A 50 -12.47 10.88 -18.10
N VAL A 51 -11.84 10.72 -19.27
CA VAL A 51 -12.31 11.36 -20.51
C VAL A 51 -13.65 10.76 -20.98
N LEU A 52 -13.82 9.44 -20.91
CA LEU A 52 -15.07 8.77 -21.28
C LEU A 52 -16.26 9.21 -20.42
N LEU A 53 -16.04 9.32 -19.10
CA LEU A 53 -17.00 9.89 -18.16
C LEU A 53 -17.48 11.28 -18.59
N ARG A 54 -16.54 12.14 -18.98
CA ARG A 54 -16.85 13.49 -19.42
C ARG A 54 -17.67 13.53 -20.72
N LEU A 55 -17.39 12.60 -21.64
CA LEU A 55 -18.10 12.46 -22.91
C LEU A 55 -19.53 11.90 -22.74
N GLY A 56 -19.82 11.25 -21.62
CA GLY A 56 -21.15 10.76 -21.27
C GLY A 56 -21.60 9.55 -22.10
N VAL A 57 -20.67 8.72 -22.55
CA VAL A 57 -20.96 7.55 -23.41
C VAL A 57 -21.62 6.43 -22.61
N ASP A 58 -20.99 5.96 -21.53
CA ASP A 58 -21.55 5.00 -20.57
C ASP A 58 -21.13 5.39 -19.14
N VAL A 59 -21.72 6.47 -18.61
CA VAL A 59 -21.33 7.05 -17.32
C VAL A 59 -21.37 6.01 -16.19
N SER A 60 -22.36 5.12 -16.17
CA SER A 60 -22.48 4.13 -15.08
C SER A 60 -21.41 3.05 -15.19
N GLY A 61 -21.10 2.57 -16.40
CA GLY A 61 -20.01 1.62 -16.62
C GLY A 61 -18.66 2.25 -16.33
N ASP A 62 -18.41 3.44 -16.88
CA ASP A 62 -17.15 4.15 -16.77
C ASP A 62 -16.82 4.55 -15.31
N VAL A 63 -17.81 4.88 -14.47
CA VAL A 63 -17.59 5.12 -13.02
C VAL A 63 -17.11 3.83 -12.34
N GLY A 64 -17.76 2.71 -12.65
CA GLY A 64 -17.38 1.41 -12.09
C GLY A 64 -15.96 1.01 -12.52
N ASP A 65 -15.64 1.19 -13.79
CA ASP A 65 -14.33 0.87 -14.35
C ASP A 65 -13.22 1.75 -13.76
N LEU A 66 -13.46 3.06 -13.62
CA LEU A 66 -12.50 3.98 -13.00
C LEU A 66 -12.22 3.63 -11.54
N ASN A 67 -13.27 3.37 -10.76
CA ASN A 67 -13.13 2.95 -9.36
C ASN A 67 -12.34 1.65 -9.23
N LEU A 68 -12.62 0.66 -10.09
CA LEU A 68 -11.87 -0.59 -10.13
C LEU A 68 -10.41 -0.38 -10.51
N SER A 69 -10.11 0.50 -11.47
CA SER A 69 -8.74 0.86 -11.84
C SER A 69 -7.98 1.50 -10.68
N ILE A 70 -8.61 2.43 -9.94
CA ILE A 70 -8.05 3.07 -8.74
C ILE A 70 -7.74 2.03 -7.67
N GLN A 71 -8.69 1.16 -7.36
CA GLN A 71 -8.51 0.10 -6.35
C GLN A 71 -7.41 -0.88 -6.76
N LEU A 72 -7.37 -1.28 -8.04
CA LEU A 72 -6.37 -2.22 -8.52
C LEU A 72 -4.97 -1.63 -8.47
N PHE A 73 -4.81 -0.34 -8.81
CA PHE A 73 -3.53 0.35 -8.71
C PHE A 73 -3.04 0.37 -7.26
N THR A 74 -3.88 0.87 -6.35
CA THR A 74 -3.58 0.98 -4.92
C THR A 74 -3.25 -0.38 -4.30
N HIS A 75 -4.09 -1.39 -4.53
CA HIS A 75 -3.88 -2.72 -3.97
C HIS A 75 -2.62 -3.40 -4.51
N THR A 76 -2.35 -3.24 -5.81
CA THR A 76 -1.14 -3.80 -6.43
C THR A 76 0.11 -3.11 -5.90
N HIS A 77 0.07 -1.79 -5.67
CA HIS A 77 1.19 -1.04 -5.11
C HIS A 77 1.55 -1.55 -3.72
N ILE A 78 0.55 -1.67 -2.84
CA ILE A 78 0.73 -2.21 -1.48
C ILE A 78 1.20 -3.67 -1.53
N SER A 79 0.63 -4.50 -2.40
CA SER A 79 1.01 -5.92 -2.53
C SER A 79 2.45 -6.12 -3.04
N LEU A 80 2.97 -5.20 -3.86
CA LEU A 80 4.37 -5.20 -4.28
C LEU A 80 5.30 -4.88 -3.10
N LEU A 81 4.90 -3.96 -2.24
CA LEU A 81 5.69 -3.53 -1.07
C LEU A 81 5.64 -4.55 0.08
N GLU A 82 4.45 -4.97 0.49
CA GLU A 82 4.24 -5.87 1.63
C GLU A 82 4.36 -7.34 1.29
N GLY A 83 4.32 -7.69 0.00
CA GLY A 83 4.17 -9.05 -0.45
C GLY A 83 2.71 -9.52 -0.33
N ASN A 84 2.42 -10.62 -1.01
CA ASN A 84 1.12 -11.26 -1.02
C ASN A 84 1.31 -12.71 -1.45
N MET A 85 1.32 -13.63 -0.47
CA MET A 85 1.58 -15.05 -0.72
C MET A 85 0.51 -15.70 -1.60
N ASN A 86 -0.74 -15.21 -1.57
CA ASN A 86 -1.81 -15.70 -2.45
C ASN A 86 -1.55 -15.34 -3.91
N LEU A 87 -0.80 -14.27 -4.16
CA LEU A 87 -0.35 -13.85 -5.49
C LEU A 87 1.09 -14.29 -5.81
N GLY A 88 1.73 -15.06 -4.93
CA GLY A 88 3.13 -15.48 -5.08
C GLY A 88 4.13 -14.33 -4.99
N LEU A 89 3.76 -13.22 -4.32
CA LEU A 89 4.63 -12.04 -4.16
C LEU A 89 5.34 -12.06 -2.82
N GLN A 90 6.65 -11.84 -2.86
CA GLN A 90 7.45 -11.55 -1.68
C GLN A 90 7.46 -10.05 -1.41
N ALA A 91 7.64 -9.68 -0.14
CA ALA A 91 7.79 -8.28 0.26
C ALA A 91 9.04 -7.66 -0.40
N THR A 92 8.94 -6.38 -0.74
CA THR A 92 10.09 -5.62 -1.23
C THR A 92 11.01 -5.29 -0.06
N THR A 93 12.18 -5.92 -0.06
CA THR A 93 13.17 -5.78 1.02
C THR A 93 14.28 -4.78 0.70
N ASP A 94 14.59 -4.56 -0.58
CA ASP A 94 15.58 -3.56 -1.00
C ASP A 94 15.08 -2.14 -0.68
N HIS A 95 15.78 -1.45 0.22
CA HIS A 95 15.38 -0.11 0.66
C HIS A 95 15.39 0.95 -0.45
N CYS A 96 16.23 0.81 -1.49
CA CYS A 96 16.22 1.73 -2.61
C CYS A 96 14.99 1.50 -3.51
N ILE A 97 14.54 0.25 -3.70
CA ILE A 97 13.26 -0.03 -4.36
C ILE A 97 12.10 0.55 -3.55
N VAL A 98 12.13 0.40 -2.23
CA VAL A 98 11.12 1.00 -1.34
C VAL A 98 11.09 2.53 -1.46
N GLN A 99 12.23 3.22 -1.48
CA GLN A 99 12.28 4.67 -1.72
C GLN A 99 11.76 5.08 -3.10
N GLN A 100 12.03 4.27 -4.13
CA GLN A 100 11.46 4.51 -5.46
C GLN A 100 9.94 4.33 -5.46
N MET A 101 9.44 3.30 -4.78
CA MET A 101 8.00 3.06 -4.64
C MET A 101 7.32 4.15 -3.80
N GLN A 102 7.99 4.73 -2.80
CA GLN A 102 7.51 5.94 -2.14
C GLN A 102 7.29 7.08 -3.15
N SER A 103 8.27 7.32 -4.02
CA SER A 103 8.17 8.38 -5.05
C SER A 103 6.99 8.14 -6.00
N VAL A 104 6.70 6.87 -6.34
CA VAL A 104 5.51 6.48 -7.09
C VAL A 104 4.24 6.78 -6.30
N TRP A 105 4.21 6.45 -5.00
CA TRP A 105 3.06 6.68 -4.13
C TRP A 105 2.73 8.16 -3.94
N ASP A 106 3.76 9.01 -3.85
CA ASP A 106 3.62 10.45 -3.71
C ASP A 106 2.96 11.07 -4.96
N LEU A 107 3.43 10.68 -6.15
CA LEU A 107 2.83 11.09 -7.42
C LEU A 107 1.41 10.52 -7.58
N TRP A 108 1.20 9.28 -7.14
CA TRP A 108 -0.10 8.64 -7.15
C TRP A 108 -1.11 9.38 -6.27
N THR A 109 -0.73 9.88 -5.11
CA THR A 109 -1.66 10.55 -4.18
C THR A 109 -2.31 11.78 -4.81
N SER A 110 -1.53 12.60 -5.52
CA SER A 110 -2.06 13.75 -6.28
C SER A 110 -2.93 13.29 -7.45
N TYR A 111 -2.44 12.32 -8.22
CA TYR A 111 -3.14 11.76 -9.37
C TYR A 111 -4.50 11.15 -8.98
N GLU A 112 -4.55 10.43 -7.86
CA GLU A 112 -5.75 9.78 -7.31
C GLU A 112 -6.85 10.82 -7.02
N ILE A 113 -6.49 11.97 -6.46
CA ILE A 113 -7.44 13.07 -6.19
C ILE A 113 -8.05 13.57 -7.49
N LEU A 114 -7.26 13.72 -8.56
CA LEU A 114 -7.75 14.18 -9.85
C LEU A 114 -8.71 13.18 -10.49
N VAL A 115 -8.36 11.89 -10.50
CA VAL A 115 -9.24 10.87 -11.08
C VAL A 115 -10.50 10.63 -10.24
N LYS A 116 -10.44 10.74 -8.91
CA LYS A 116 -11.63 10.75 -8.04
C LYS A 116 -12.50 11.98 -8.26
N THR A 117 -11.90 13.13 -8.56
CA THR A 117 -12.66 14.33 -8.94
C THR A 117 -13.40 14.10 -10.25
N ALA A 118 -12.74 13.50 -11.25
CA ALA A 118 -13.39 13.14 -12.51
C ALA A 118 -14.53 12.11 -12.31
N GLU A 119 -14.30 11.09 -11.48
CA GLU A 119 -15.31 10.10 -11.08
C GLU A 119 -16.56 10.76 -10.47
N GLN A 120 -16.38 11.70 -9.55
CA GLN A 120 -17.47 12.39 -8.85
C GLN A 120 -18.22 13.38 -9.74
N GLU A 121 -17.49 14.13 -10.57
CA GLU A 121 -18.08 15.18 -11.43
C GLU A 121 -18.71 14.60 -12.71
N THR A 122 -18.24 13.44 -13.19
CA THR A 122 -18.73 12.74 -14.38
C THR A 122 -18.79 13.64 -15.63
N ILE A 123 -19.99 13.86 -16.18
CA ILE A 123 -20.21 14.75 -17.33
C ILE A 123 -19.88 16.22 -17.03
N LYS A 124 -19.74 16.60 -15.75
CA LYS A 124 -19.41 17.96 -15.33
C LYS A 124 -17.92 18.20 -15.16
N THR A 125 -17.08 17.16 -15.31
CA THR A 125 -15.63 17.29 -15.14
C THR A 125 -15.08 18.42 -16.00
N SER A 126 -14.35 19.34 -15.38
CA SER A 126 -13.77 20.46 -16.11
C SER A 126 -12.64 20.00 -17.03
N VAL A 127 -12.40 20.74 -18.12
CA VAL A 127 -11.27 20.46 -19.02
C VAL A 127 -9.94 20.58 -18.28
N ALA A 128 -9.82 21.52 -17.33
CA ALA A 128 -8.63 21.70 -16.52
C ALA A 128 -8.29 20.47 -15.65
N VAL A 129 -9.30 19.76 -15.14
CA VAL A 129 -9.08 18.49 -14.41
C VAL A 129 -8.55 17.41 -15.35
N LEU A 130 -9.10 17.31 -16.57
CA LEU A 130 -8.63 16.33 -17.55
C LEU A 130 -7.20 16.63 -18.05
N GLU A 131 -6.87 17.90 -18.26
CA GLU A 131 -5.50 18.34 -18.58
C GLU A 131 -4.53 18.01 -17.43
N ALA A 132 -4.92 18.26 -16.18
CA ALA A 132 -4.10 17.90 -15.02
C ALA A 132 -3.88 16.38 -14.89
N ILE A 133 -4.90 15.57 -15.22
CA ILE A 133 -4.76 14.09 -15.26
C ILE A 133 -3.71 13.68 -16.30
N ASP A 134 -3.72 14.27 -17.50
CA ASP A 134 -2.73 13.95 -18.54
C ASP A 134 -1.32 14.40 -18.13
N ASP A 135 -1.21 15.63 -17.60
CA ASP A 135 0.06 16.21 -17.16
C ASP A 135 0.70 15.40 -16.02
N GLU A 136 -0.08 14.95 -15.04
CA GLU A 136 0.41 14.16 -13.90
C GLU A 136 0.64 12.67 -14.24
N ALA A 137 0.01 12.14 -15.30
CA ALA A 137 0.23 10.76 -15.73
C ALA A 137 1.68 10.51 -16.17
N THR A 138 2.29 11.47 -16.87
CA THR A 138 3.65 11.33 -17.43
C THR A 138 4.75 11.12 -16.36
N PRO A 139 4.87 11.99 -15.33
CA PRO A 139 5.86 11.76 -14.28
C PRO A 139 5.55 10.49 -13.48
N LEU A 140 4.28 10.17 -13.22
CA LEU A 140 3.89 8.96 -12.50
C LEU A 140 4.27 7.67 -13.26
N ILE A 141 4.06 7.63 -14.58
CA ILE A 141 4.50 6.51 -15.43
C ILE A 141 6.01 6.41 -15.45
N SER A 142 6.72 7.53 -15.56
CA SER A 142 8.19 7.56 -15.57
C SER A 142 8.77 7.04 -14.23
N ALA A 143 8.16 7.40 -13.10
CA ALA A 143 8.55 6.87 -11.80
C ALA A 143 8.29 5.36 -11.69
N MET A 144 7.18 4.89 -12.26
CA MET A 144 6.85 3.47 -12.28
C MET A 144 7.76 2.69 -13.25
N ASP A 145 8.16 3.27 -14.38
CA ASP A 145 9.16 2.70 -15.30
C ASP A 145 10.49 2.43 -14.59
N LEU A 146 10.94 3.40 -13.80
CA LEU A 146 12.15 3.25 -13.00
C LEU A 146 11.99 2.12 -11.95
N ALA A 147 10.85 2.06 -11.26
CA ALA A 147 10.54 0.99 -10.32
C ALA A 147 10.56 -0.41 -11.00
N VAL A 148 9.94 -0.53 -12.17
CA VAL A 148 9.97 -1.77 -12.98
C VAL A 148 11.41 -2.16 -13.32
N SER A 149 12.27 -1.20 -13.66
CA SER A 149 13.67 -1.47 -13.95
C SER A 149 14.44 -2.00 -12.73
N PHE A 150 14.16 -1.49 -11.53
CA PHE A 150 14.78 -1.98 -10.30
C PHE A 150 14.27 -3.38 -9.92
N TYR A 151 12.97 -3.65 -10.05
CA TYR A 151 12.44 -5.00 -9.85
C TYR A 151 13.02 -6.00 -10.85
N ALA A 152 13.22 -5.59 -12.10
CA ALA A 152 13.84 -6.43 -13.12
C ALA A 152 15.33 -6.71 -12.82
N ALA A 153 16.04 -5.74 -12.25
CA ALA A 153 17.42 -5.90 -11.81
C ALA A 153 17.55 -6.68 -10.50
N GLY A 154 16.48 -6.75 -9.70
CA GLY A 154 16.48 -7.36 -8.36
C GLY A 154 17.17 -6.49 -7.30
N ALA A 155 17.55 -5.25 -7.63
CA ALA A 155 18.18 -4.30 -6.73
C ALA A 155 17.89 -2.87 -7.19
N GLY A 156 17.71 -1.97 -6.22
CA GLY A 156 17.49 -0.55 -6.47
C GLY A 156 18.79 0.26 -6.46
N HIS A 157 18.70 1.50 -6.93
CA HIS A 157 19.73 2.50 -6.69
C HIS A 157 19.09 3.79 -6.20
N CYS A 158 19.55 4.27 -5.05
CA CYS A 158 19.03 5.47 -4.43
C CYS A 158 20.16 6.40 -3.99
N THR A 159 19.97 7.69 -4.22
CA THR A 159 20.90 8.77 -3.83
C THR A 159 20.22 9.81 -2.94
N ARG A 160 19.03 9.50 -2.42
CA ARG A 160 18.22 10.42 -1.61
C ARG A 160 18.96 10.72 -0.31
N THR A 161 19.06 12.01 0.01
CA THR A 161 19.54 12.51 1.30
C THR A 161 18.38 13.08 2.08
N TYR A 162 18.39 12.89 3.39
CA TYR A 162 17.26 13.19 4.26
C TYR A 162 17.55 14.47 5.02
N THR A 163 16.58 15.36 5.07
CA THR A 163 16.63 16.65 5.78
C THR A 163 16.51 16.45 7.29
N ASP A 164 16.89 17.48 8.06
CA ASP A 164 16.74 17.45 9.52
C ASP A 164 15.29 17.23 9.96
N VAL A 165 14.33 17.78 9.22
CA VAL A 165 12.89 17.59 9.48
C VAL A 165 12.49 16.14 9.24
N GLU A 166 12.86 15.57 8.10
CA GLU A 166 12.58 14.17 7.78
C GLU A 166 13.19 13.20 8.80
N TRP A 167 14.39 13.49 9.32
CA TRP A 167 14.99 12.72 10.42
C TRP A 167 14.21 12.85 11.73
N GLN A 168 13.73 14.05 12.06
CA GLN A 168 12.91 14.26 13.25
C GLN A 168 11.59 13.50 13.17
N GLU A 169 10.92 13.54 12.02
CA GLU A 169 9.65 12.81 11.82
C GLU A 169 9.86 11.29 11.90
N LEU A 170 10.93 10.74 11.29
CA LEU A 170 11.26 9.31 11.44
C LEU A 170 11.40 8.90 12.91
N ILE A 171 12.10 9.70 13.72
CA ILE A 171 12.30 9.42 15.15
C ILE A 171 10.98 9.56 15.93
N ALA A 172 10.20 10.60 15.62
CA ALA A 172 8.90 10.84 16.24
C ALA A 172 7.94 9.67 15.99
N GLU A 173 7.84 9.19 14.76
CA GLU A 173 6.88 8.14 14.41
C GLU A 173 7.26 6.77 14.98
N VAL A 174 8.56 6.45 15.02
CA VAL A 174 9.01 5.25 15.77
C VAL A 174 8.71 5.38 17.27
N SER A 175 8.81 6.59 17.83
CA SER A 175 8.44 6.83 19.23
C SER A 175 6.93 6.67 19.46
N HIS A 176 6.08 7.13 18.53
CA HIS A 176 4.64 6.92 18.58
C HIS A 176 4.25 5.44 18.46
N LEU A 177 4.94 4.64 17.63
CA LEU A 177 4.75 3.19 17.62
C LEU A 177 5.00 2.58 19.01
N GLY A 178 6.05 3.03 19.69
CA GLY A 178 6.32 2.65 21.08
C GLY A 178 5.17 3.03 22.03
N GLU A 179 4.69 4.28 21.97
CA GLU A 179 3.56 4.75 22.79
C GLU A 179 2.29 3.93 22.56
N TRP A 180 1.92 3.70 21.30
CA TRP A 180 0.72 2.94 20.97
C TRP A 180 0.82 1.47 21.37
N SER A 181 2.00 0.85 21.32
CA SER A 181 2.18 -0.51 21.86
C SER A 181 1.78 -0.58 23.34
N GLN A 182 2.16 0.41 24.14
CA GLN A 182 1.81 0.50 25.56
C GLN A 182 0.32 0.80 25.75
N LYS A 183 -0.24 1.65 24.90
CA LYS A 183 -1.67 1.96 24.91
C LYS A 183 -2.54 0.74 24.60
N LEU A 184 -2.15 -0.06 23.60
CA LEU A 184 -2.79 -1.33 23.26
C LEU A 184 -2.76 -2.31 24.45
N ALA A 185 -1.60 -2.46 25.08
CA ALA A 185 -1.44 -3.31 26.26
C ALA A 185 -2.36 -2.87 27.42
N LYS A 186 -2.45 -1.57 27.67
CA LYS A 186 -3.36 -1.00 28.67
C LYS A 186 -4.83 -1.30 28.33
N GLU A 187 -5.24 -1.09 27.09
CA GLU A 187 -6.62 -1.29 26.66
C GLU A 187 -7.03 -2.76 26.76
N LEU A 188 -6.16 -3.69 26.35
CA LEU A 188 -6.34 -5.13 26.56
C LEU A 188 -6.49 -5.50 28.04
N CYS A 189 -5.65 -4.93 28.90
CA CYS A 189 -5.70 -5.18 30.34
C CYS A 189 -6.98 -4.65 31.01
N LEU A 190 -7.55 -3.56 30.49
CA LEU A 190 -8.83 -3.03 30.96
C LEU A 190 -9.99 -3.91 30.50
N ILE A 191 -9.96 -4.36 29.23
CA ILE A 191 -10.93 -5.30 28.66
C ILE A 191 -10.93 -6.62 29.44
N SER A 192 -9.75 -7.15 29.77
CA SER A 192 -9.60 -8.41 30.51
C SER A 192 -10.17 -8.38 31.92
N ARG A 193 -10.41 -7.18 32.46
CA ARG A 193 -10.99 -6.94 33.79
C ARG A 193 -12.43 -6.44 33.73
N ASP A 194 -13.04 -6.44 32.55
CA ASP A 194 -14.40 -5.92 32.32
C ASP A 194 -14.58 -4.44 32.76
N ILE A 195 -13.49 -3.67 32.74
CA ILE A 195 -13.51 -2.25 33.10
C ILE A 195 -13.88 -1.45 31.85
N ASP A 196 -15.01 -0.73 31.90
CA ASP A 196 -15.54 0.06 30.79
C ASP A 196 -15.47 -0.69 29.44
N LEU A 197 -15.88 -1.98 29.45
CA LEU A 197 -15.61 -2.94 28.38
C LEU A 197 -15.92 -2.40 26.97
N SER A 198 -17.13 -1.91 26.76
CA SER A 198 -17.55 -1.40 25.44
C SER A 198 -16.71 -0.21 24.96
N VAL A 199 -16.29 0.65 25.89
CA VAL A 199 -15.44 1.81 25.59
C VAL A 199 -14.03 1.37 25.25
N ASN A 200 -13.45 0.45 26.02
CA ASN A 200 -12.09 0.00 25.80
C ASN A 200 -11.95 -0.92 24.57
N VAL A 201 -12.98 -1.70 24.21
CA VAL A 201 -13.02 -2.42 22.92
C VAL A 201 -12.98 -1.44 21.74
N ALA A 202 -13.78 -0.37 21.78
CA ALA A 202 -13.77 0.64 20.72
C ALA A 202 -12.42 1.39 20.63
N ARG A 203 -11.79 1.68 21.79
CA ARG A 203 -10.46 2.29 21.84
C ARG A 203 -9.38 1.36 21.28
N LEU A 204 -9.40 0.09 21.66
CA LEU A 204 -8.49 -0.94 21.16
C LEU A 204 -8.56 -1.06 19.65
N ALA A 205 -9.76 -1.09 19.08
CA ALA A 205 -9.95 -1.11 17.63
C ALA A 205 -9.34 0.14 16.95
N ASN A 206 -9.59 1.32 17.50
CA ASN A 206 -9.04 2.57 16.97
C ASN A 206 -7.50 2.62 17.09
N THR A 207 -6.92 2.21 18.22
CA THR A 207 -5.45 2.22 18.39
C THR A 207 -4.78 1.12 17.56
N THR A 208 -5.45 -0.01 17.32
CA THR A 208 -4.98 -1.05 16.39
C THR A 208 -4.90 -0.52 14.96
N GLN A 209 -5.92 0.24 14.54
CA GLN A 209 -5.92 0.91 13.24
C GLN A 209 -4.79 1.94 13.15
N GLN A 210 -4.65 2.83 14.13
CA GLN A 210 -3.60 3.86 14.17
C GLN A 210 -2.19 3.25 14.11
N PHE A 211 -1.94 2.19 14.89
CA PHE A 211 -0.66 1.49 14.86
C PHE A 211 -0.36 0.90 13.48
N SER A 212 -1.36 0.25 12.86
CA SER A 212 -1.20 -0.38 11.54
C SER A 212 -0.91 0.66 10.45
N GLU A 213 -1.66 1.76 10.42
CA GLU A 213 -1.48 2.83 9.44
C GLU A 213 -0.10 3.48 9.57
N MET A 214 0.36 3.72 10.79
CA MET A 214 1.68 4.29 10.99
C MET A 214 2.80 3.33 10.67
N LEU A 215 2.64 2.05 10.99
CA LEU A 215 3.65 1.05 10.66
C LEU A 215 3.88 0.98 9.15
N LEU A 216 2.81 1.10 8.35
CA LEU A 216 2.92 1.23 6.89
C LEU A 216 3.70 2.48 6.47
N LYS A 217 3.37 3.64 7.06
CA LYS A 217 4.06 4.91 6.80
C LYS A 217 5.54 4.84 7.17
N VAL A 218 5.89 4.24 8.31
CA VAL A 218 7.29 4.07 8.74
C VAL A 218 8.06 3.11 7.83
N LYS A 219 7.40 2.06 7.30
CA LYS A 219 8.00 1.13 6.32
C LYS A 219 8.28 1.81 4.98
N PHE A 220 7.28 2.48 4.43
CA PHE A 220 7.25 2.86 3.01
C PHE A 220 7.28 4.37 2.75
N GLY A 221 7.24 5.19 3.80
CA GLY A 221 7.21 6.64 3.73
C GLY A 221 5.81 7.23 3.49
N SER A 222 5.70 8.54 3.71
CA SER A 222 4.54 9.39 3.44
C SER A 222 5.01 10.84 3.28
N THR A 223 5.10 11.33 2.03
CA THR A 223 5.48 12.74 1.79
C THR A 223 4.51 13.76 2.41
N PRO A 224 3.18 13.53 2.43
CA PRO A 224 2.26 14.43 3.16
C PRO A 224 2.60 14.61 4.64
N ASP A 225 3.19 13.58 5.27
CA ASP A 225 3.61 13.61 6.68
C ASP A 225 5.09 13.98 6.85
N SER A 226 5.77 14.40 5.76
CA SER A 226 7.23 14.63 5.75
C SER A 226 8.04 13.41 6.22
N LEU A 227 7.48 12.21 6.04
CA LEU A 227 8.08 10.96 6.46
C LEU A 227 8.73 10.30 5.24
N PRO A 228 10.07 10.25 5.15
CA PRO A 228 10.73 9.51 4.07
C PRO A 228 10.61 8.00 4.31
N ALA A 229 10.74 7.19 3.27
CA ALA A 229 10.87 5.76 3.42
C ALA A 229 12.19 5.39 4.12
N SER A 230 12.39 4.13 4.46
CA SER A 230 13.58 3.74 5.24
C SER A 230 14.91 4.17 4.56
N PRO A 231 15.83 4.83 5.29
CA PRO A 231 17.10 5.34 4.73
C PRO A 231 18.12 4.25 4.46
N THR A 232 18.02 3.09 5.11
CA THR A 232 18.98 1.99 4.97
C THR A 232 18.30 0.63 5.08
N GLU A 233 18.92 -0.36 4.44
CA GLU A 233 18.53 -1.77 4.53
C GLU A 233 18.40 -2.27 5.99
N ALA A 234 19.33 -1.86 6.86
CA ALA A 234 19.36 -2.31 8.25
C ALA A 234 18.17 -1.79 9.08
N VAL A 235 17.73 -0.56 8.80
CA VAL A 235 16.54 0.03 9.43
C VAL A 235 15.28 -0.62 8.85
N LEU A 236 15.21 -0.77 7.52
CA LEU A 236 14.05 -1.39 6.87
C LEU A 236 13.79 -2.80 7.40
N ARG A 237 14.84 -3.62 7.53
CA ARG A 237 14.73 -4.97 8.09
C ARG A 237 14.18 -4.99 9.50
N GLN A 238 14.65 -4.10 10.38
CA GLN A 238 14.11 -4.03 11.75
C GLN A 238 12.63 -3.61 11.77
N ILE A 239 12.22 -2.73 10.87
CA ILE A 239 10.80 -2.35 10.77
C ILE A 239 9.96 -3.54 10.25
N PHE A 240 10.50 -4.37 9.33
CA PHE A 240 9.85 -5.62 8.95
C PHE A 240 9.73 -6.59 10.13
N ASP A 241 10.75 -6.74 10.97
CA ASP A 241 10.66 -7.56 12.19
C ASP A 241 9.53 -7.06 13.12
N VAL A 242 9.39 -5.73 13.28
CA VAL A 242 8.27 -5.12 14.02
C VAL A 242 6.92 -5.39 13.34
N SER A 243 6.87 -5.36 12.01
CA SER A 243 5.68 -5.67 11.20
C SER A 243 5.21 -7.11 11.37
N ASP A 244 6.13 -8.07 11.47
CA ASP A 244 5.82 -9.49 11.65
C ASP A 244 5.29 -9.75 13.07
N LEU A 245 5.90 -9.11 14.08
CA LEU A 245 5.41 -9.13 15.46
C LEU A 245 4.03 -8.51 15.56
N TRP A 246 3.81 -7.35 14.92
CA TRP A 246 2.51 -6.69 14.88
C TRP A 246 1.44 -7.56 14.22
N THR A 247 1.75 -8.19 13.09
CA THR A 247 0.81 -9.08 12.39
C THR A 247 0.37 -10.23 13.29
N SER A 248 1.31 -10.82 14.02
CA SER A 248 1.03 -11.90 14.97
C SER A 248 0.17 -11.40 16.14
N PHE A 249 0.53 -10.27 16.73
CA PHE A 249 -0.23 -9.64 17.82
C PHE A 249 -1.66 -9.26 17.39
N ARG A 250 -1.82 -8.67 16.22
CA ARG A 250 -3.12 -8.27 15.67
C ARG A 250 -4.04 -9.47 15.47
N ALA A 251 -3.52 -10.58 14.98
CA ALA A 251 -4.29 -11.81 14.82
C ALA A 251 -4.84 -12.33 16.18
N LEU A 252 -4.06 -12.21 17.26
CA LEU A 252 -4.53 -12.53 18.62
C LEU A 252 -5.65 -11.57 19.05
N VAL A 253 -5.40 -10.26 18.93
CA VAL A 253 -6.39 -9.22 19.28
C VAL A 253 -7.72 -9.42 18.53
N ASP A 254 -7.68 -9.68 17.23
CA ASP A 254 -8.88 -9.85 16.41
C ASP A 254 -9.63 -11.16 16.72
N THR A 255 -8.93 -12.21 17.17
CA THR A 255 -9.55 -13.46 17.60
C THR A 255 -10.27 -13.27 18.95
N ASP A 256 -9.63 -12.58 19.89
CA ASP A 256 -10.10 -12.46 21.28
C ASP A 256 -11.17 -11.37 21.48
N ILE A 257 -11.23 -10.33 20.65
CA ILE A 257 -12.35 -9.38 20.65
C ILE A 257 -13.68 -10.10 20.32
N ASN A 258 -13.63 -11.21 19.58
CA ASN A 258 -14.80 -11.99 19.20
C ASN A 258 -15.15 -13.13 20.19
N SER A 259 -14.20 -13.54 21.04
CA SER A 259 -14.42 -14.49 22.15
C SER A 259 -14.24 -13.78 23.49
N ALA A 260 -15.32 -13.27 24.06
CA ALA A 260 -15.35 -12.38 25.24
C ALA A 260 -14.77 -12.93 26.58
N VAL A 261 -13.78 -13.83 26.62
CA VAL A 261 -13.31 -14.45 27.87
C VAL A 261 -11.78 -14.64 28.03
N GLU A 262 -10.91 -14.51 27.03
CA GLU A 262 -9.49 -14.92 27.19
C GLU A 262 -8.43 -13.79 27.16
N ALA A 263 -8.82 -12.55 27.48
CA ALA A 263 -7.84 -11.45 27.58
C ALA A 263 -6.82 -11.58 28.76
N ALA A 264 -6.94 -12.61 29.61
CA ALA A 264 -5.98 -12.92 30.67
C ALA A 264 -4.69 -13.59 30.16
N ASP A 265 -4.77 -14.37 29.07
CA ASP A 265 -3.61 -15.07 28.52
C ASP A 265 -2.74 -14.15 27.66
N ILE A 266 -3.34 -13.18 26.96
CA ILE A 266 -2.63 -12.12 26.21
C ILE A 266 -1.72 -11.29 27.13
N VAL A 267 -2.17 -11.00 28.35
CA VAL A 267 -1.39 -10.20 29.32
C VAL A 267 -0.12 -10.93 29.74
N ASN A 268 -0.13 -12.27 29.82
CA ASN A 268 1.06 -13.05 30.14
C ASN A 268 2.07 -13.04 28.99
N ASP A 269 1.64 -13.16 27.74
CA ASP A 269 2.54 -13.13 26.58
C ASP A 269 3.10 -11.72 26.29
N VAL A 270 2.28 -10.66 26.48
CA VAL A 270 2.73 -9.27 26.32
C VAL A 270 3.70 -8.85 27.43
N LEU A 271 3.59 -9.39 28.64
CA LEU A 271 4.50 -9.10 29.76
C LEU A 271 5.80 -9.92 29.74
N LEU A 272 5.87 -11.03 29.00
CA LEU A 272 7.07 -11.87 28.88
C LEU A 272 8.04 -11.44 27.76
N LEU A 273 7.66 -10.45 26.95
CA LEU A 273 8.50 -9.86 25.90
C LEU A 273 9.24 -8.57 26.34
N GLY A 274 9.16 -8.22 27.63
CA GLY A 274 9.87 -7.08 28.25
C GLY A 274 11.23 -7.43 28.83
#